data_AF-A0A0P4WE79-F1
#
_entry.id   AF-A0A0P4WE79-F1
#
_cell.length_a   1.000
_cell.length_b   1.000
_cell.length_c   1.000
_cell.angle_alpha   90.00
_cell.angle_beta   90.00
_cell.angle_gamma   90.00
#
_symmetry.space_group_name_H-M   'P 1'
#
loop_
_entity.id
_entity.type
_entity.pdbx_description
1 polymer ?
#
loop_
_entity_poly.entity_id
_entity_poly.type
_entity_poly.pdbx_seq_one_letter_code
_entity_poly.pdbx_strand_id
1 'polypeptide(L)'
;MECSFVESLDNVTHGPEGDDVTLNVRVKGSPRPKFVWSKDGDEIEASAKFKLASKKTSYCEATISLTIVEASAVDSGQYRLRCMNDVNEITTETAFIVRPERRKPKVTKKPQELKVLEHQPGIFQAKIIGFPKPEVKW
;
A
#
# COMPACT_ATOMS: atom_id res chain seq x y z
N MET A 1 -14.30 -10.10 -28.48
CA MET A 1 -14.76 -10.37 -27.10
C MET A 1 -14.52 -9.11 -26.29
N GLU A 2 -15.57 -8.53 -25.72
CA GLU A 2 -15.46 -7.32 -24.90
C GLU A 2 -14.55 -7.55 -23.68
N CYS A 3 -13.94 -6.46 -23.20
CA CYS A 3 -13.20 -6.46 -21.96
C CYS A 3 -14.14 -6.51 -20.76
N SER A 4 -13.77 -7.29 -19.75
CA SER A 4 -14.42 -7.28 -18.43
C SER A 4 -13.43 -7.69 -17.33
N PHE A 5 -13.64 -7.19 -16.12
CA PHE A 5 -12.81 -7.55 -14.97
C PHE A 5 -13.23 -8.92 -14.44
N VAL A 6 -12.26 -9.81 -14.31
CA VAL A 6 -12.40 -11.07 -13.56
C VAL A 6 -12.16 -10.80 -12.07
N GLU A 7 -11.15 -9.98 -11.77
CA GLU A 7 -10.85 -9.46 -10.44
C GLU A 7 -10.49 -7.98 -10.59
N SER A 8 -11.23 -7.10 -9.92
CA SER A 8 -11.03 -5.65 -9.92
C SER A 8 -10.32 -5.20 -8.65
N LEU A 9 -10.00 -3.90 -8.56
CA LEU A 9 -9.49 -3.33 -7.33
C LEU A 9 -10.61 -3.20 -6.29
N ASP A 10 -10.25 -3.26 -5.01
CA ASP A 10 -11.11 -2.85 -3.91
C ASP A 10 -11.30 -1.33 -3.91
N ASN A 11 -12.41 -0.83 -3.35
CA ASN A 11 -12.65 0.62 -3.25
C ASN A 11 -11.53 1.36 -2.49
N VAL A 12 -10.94 0.70 -1.50
CA VAL A 12 -9.84 1.25 -0.68
C VAL A 12 -8.78 0.18 -0.49
N THR A 13 -7.55 0.48 -0.88
CA THR A 13 -6.39 -0.40 -0.69
C THR A 13 -5.45 0.22 0.33
N HIS A 14 -4.94 -0.58 1.27
CA HIS A 14 -3.99 -0.11 2.27
C HIS A 14 -2.59 -0.67 2.02
N GLY A 15 -1.58 0.18 2.15
CA GLY A 15 -0.17 -0.19 2.03
C GLY A 15 0.60 0.16 3.30
N PRO A 16 1.48 -0.71 3.82
CA PRO A 16 2.45 -0.31 4.84
C PRO A 16 3.48 0.66 4.27
N GLU A 17 3.82 1.69 5.03
CA GLU A 17 4.91 2.59 4.72
C GLU A 17 6.25 1.85 4.74
N GLY A 18 7.09 2.07 3.72
CA GLY A 18 8.38 1.43 3.53
C GLY A 18 8.33 0.11 2.75
N ASP A 19 7.17 -0.50 2.57
CA ASP A 19 7.02 -1.77 1.86
C ASP A 19 6.63 -1.59 0.39
N ASP A 20 6.99 -2.55 -0.45
CA ASP A 20 6.50 -2.63 -1.84
C ASP A 20 5.04 -3.08 -1.84
N VAL A 21 4.17 -2.32 -2.50
CA VAL A 21 2.73 -2.61 -2.59
C VAL A 21 2.32 -2.82 -4.03
N THR A 22 1.62 -3.92 -4.32
CA THR A 22 1.19 -4.25 -5.68
C THR A 22 -0.32 -4.22 -5.81
N LEU A 23 -0.83 -3.38 -6.72
CA LEU A 23 -2.21 -3.37 -7.17
C LEU A 23 -2.35 -4.34 -8.33
N ASN A 24 -3.24 -5.33 -8.20
CA ASN A 24 -3.45 -6.38 -9.20
C ASN A 24 -4.87 -6.33 -9.74
N VAL A 25 -5.01 -6.47 -11.06
CA VAL A 25 -6.28 -6.57 -11.74
C VAL A 25 -6.22 -7.73 -12.73
N ARG A 26 -7.23 -8.59 -12.72
CA ARG A 26 -7.37 -9.65 -13.71
C ARG A 26 -8.45 -9.25 -14.70
N VAL A 27 -8.09 -9.20 -15.97
CA VAL A 27 -8.97 -8.80 -17.06
C VAL A 27 -9.11 -9.93 -18.07
N LYS A 28 -10.31 -10.09 -18.60
CA LYS A 28 -10.57 -10.91 -19.79
C LYS A 28 -10.95 -10.03 -20.96
N GLY A 29 -10.48 -10.36 -22.16
CA GLY A 29 -10.77 -9.63 -23.40
C GLY A 29 -9.95 -10.13 -24.58
N SER A 30 -10.49 -10.04 -25.79
CA SER A 30 -9.79 -10.39 -27.04
C SER A 30 -10.27 -9.48 -28.18
N PRO A 31 -9.38 -8.76 -28.89
CA PRO A 31 -7.91 -8.76 -28.79
C PRO A 31 -7.36 -8.31 -27.42
N ARG A 32 -6.05 -8.55 -27.17
CA ARG A 32 -5.42 -8.24 -25.87
C ARG A 32 -5.62 -6.76 -25.55
N PRO A 33 -6.20 -6.43 -24.38
CA PRO A 33 -6.42 -5.03 -24.03
C PRO A 33 -5.10 -4.28 -23.83
N LYS A 34 -5.08 -3.03 -24.30
CA LYS A 34 -4.12 -2.04 -23.84
C LYS A 34 -4.55 -1.57 -22.46
N PHE A 35 -3.59 -1.19 -21.63
CA PHE A 35 -3.87 -0.72 -20.28
C PHE A 35 -3.07 0.53 -19.95
N VAL A 36 -3.68 1.41 -19.16
CA VAL A 36 -3.09 2.66 -18.69
C VAL A 36 -3.40 2.79 -17.20
N TRP A 37 -2.36 2.98 -16.40
CA TRP A 37 -2.51 3.33 -15.00
C TRP A 37 -2.43 4.85 -14.83
N SER A 38 -3.21 5.40 -13.92
CA SER A 38 -3.13 6.81 -13.54
C SER A 38 -3.23 6.96 -12.03
N LYS A 39 -2.55 7.96 -11.47
CA LYS A 39 -2.67 8.40 -10.07
C LYS A 39 -3.20 9.83 -10.06
N ASP A 40 -4.31 10.06 -9.36
CA ASP A 40 -4.94 11.38 -9.21
C ASP A 40 -5.26 12.10 -10.54
N GLY A 41 -5.41 11.32 -11.62
CA GLY A 41 -5.67 11.81 -12.98
C GLY A 41 -4.45 11.84 -13.89
N ASP A 42 -3.24 11.78 -13.34
CA ASP A 42 -1.99 11.79 -14.10
C ASP A 42 -1.56 10.36 -14.48
N GLU A 43 -1.17 10.16 -15.74
CA GLU A 43 -0.73 8.86 -16.24
C GLU A 43 0.58 8.40 -15.56
N ILE A 44 0.63 7.13 -15.20
CA ILE A 44 1.80 6.52 -14.56
C ILE A 44 2.65 5.81 -15.61
N GLU A 45 3.87 6.29 -15.79
CA GLU A 45 4.90 5.61 -16.57
C GLU A 45 5.80 4.73 -15.70
N ALA A 46 6.43 3.74 -16.33
CA ALA A 46 7.36 2.84 -15.65
C ALA A 46 8.58 3.63 -15.14
N SER A 47 8.90 3.45 -13.86
CA SER A 47 10.01 4.14 -13.20
C SER A 47 10.59 3.28 -12.07
N ALA A 48 11.59 3.80 -11.36
CA ALA A 48 12.08 3.16 -10.13
C ALA A 48 10.97 3.07 -9.05
N LYS A 49 10.04 4.03 -9.05
CA LYS A 49 8.93 4.09 -8.09
C LYS A 49 7.75 3.20 -8.49
N PHE A 50 7.44 3.15 -9.78
CA PHE A 50 6.29 2.44 -10.33
C PHE A 50 6.74 1.36 -11.31
N LYS A 51 6.55 0.09 -10.95
CA LYS A 51 6.81 -1.05 -11.83
C LYS A 51 5.50 -1.54 -12.42
N LEU A 52 5.36 -1.46 -13.74
CA LEU A 52 4.19 -1.96 -14.45
C LEU A 52 4.51 -3.35 -15.02
N ALA A 53 3.58 -4.29 -14.84
CA ALA A 53 3.70 -5.63 -15.39
C ALA A 53 2.36 -6.13 -15.96
N SER A 54 2.44 -6.99 -16.96
CA SER A 54 1.28 -7.71 -17.49
C SER A 54 1.65 -9.14 -17.81
N LYS A 55 0.98 -10.09 -17.15
CA LYS A 55 1.19 -11.53 -17.31
C LYS A 55 -0.03 -12.17 -17.95
N LYS A 56 0.17 -12.86 -19.07
CA LYS A 56 -0.89 -13.65 -19.71
C LYS A 56 -1.18 -14.90 -18.88
N THR A 57 -2.44 -15.13 -18.54
CA THR A 57 -2.90 -16.33 -17.78
C THR A 57 -3.65 -17.31 -18.67
N SER A 58 -4.33 -16.84 -19.72
CA SER A 58 -4.98 -17.71 -20.74
C SER A 58 -5.00 -17.01 -22.11
N TYR A 59 -5.65 -17.60 -23.12
CA TYR A 59 -5.79 -16.98 -24.45
C TYR A 59 -6.45 -15.59 -24.37
N CYS A 60 -7.47 -15.45 -23.53
CA CYS A 60 -8.28 -14.23 -23.37
C CYS A 60 -8.11 -13.55 -22.01
N GLU A 61 -7.25 -14.04 -21.11
CA GLU A 61 -7.04 -13.47 -19.78
C GLU A 61 -5.61 -13.00 -19.53
N ALA A 62 -5.49 -11.90 -18.79
CA ALA A 62 -4.23 -11.39 -18.29
C ALA A 62 -4.38 -10.79 -16.88
N THR A 63 -3.31 -10.88 -16.10
CA THR A 63 -3.14 -10.12 -14.87
C THR A 63 -2.30 -8.88 -15.17
N ILE A 64 -2.78 -7.72 -14.78
CA ILE A 64 -2.12 -6.43 -14.88
C ILE A 64 -1.75 -5.98 -13.47
N SER A 65 -0.51 -5.59 -13.28
CA SER A 65 0.05 -5.26 -11.97
C SER A 65 0.74 -3.90 -12.00
N LEU A 66 0.50 -3.09 -10.99
CA LEU A 66 1.28 -1.89 -10.66
C LEU A 66 1.89 -2.08 -9.29
N THR A 67 3.22 -2.14 -9.22
CA THR A 67 3.96 -2.17 -7.95
C THR A 67 4.49 -0.78 -7.63
N ILE A 68 4.10 -0.27 -6.47
CA ILE A 68 4.59 0.95 -5.84
C ILE A 68 5.73 0.53 -4.92
N VAL A 69 6.97 0.88 -5.28
CA VAL A 69 8.18 0.49 -4.53
C VAL A 69 8.34 1.37 -3.31
N GLU A 70 8.63 0.79 -2.14
CA GLU A 70 8.85 1.49 -0.87
C GLU A 70 7.78 2.58 -0.63
N ALA A 71 6.53 2.17 -0.42
CA ALA A 71 5.39 3.08 -0.34
C ALA A 71 5.60 4.14 0.77
N SER A 72 5.24 5.38 0.47
CA SER A 72 5.39 6.53 1.36
C SER A 72 4.09 7.33 1.42
N ALA A 73 3.93 8.22 2.40
CA ALA A 73 2.70 8.99 2.57
C ALA A 73 2.24 9.72 1.29
N VAL A 74 3.20 10.24 0.50
CA VAL A 74 2.91 10.96 -0.76
C VAL A 74 2.42 10.06 -1.89
N ASP A 75 2.57 8.74 -1.77
CA ASP A 75 2.07 7.78 -2.75
C ASP A 75 0.58 7.50 -2.57
N SER A 76 -0.01 7.90 -1.45
CA SER A 76 -1.46 7.83 -1.26
C SER A 76 -2.17 8.68 -2.31
N GLY A 77 -3.31 8.21 -2.78
CA GLY A 77 -4.07 8.87 -3.84
C GLY A 77 -5.07 7.93 -4.51
N GLN A 78 -5.78 8.45 -5.51
CA GLN A 78 -6.71 7.66 -6.31
C GLN A 78 -5.96 7.00 -7.45
N TYR A 79 -5.82 5.68 -7.41
CA TYR A 79 -5.23 4.89 -8.51
C TYR A 79 -6.34 4.35 -9.38
N ARG A 80 -6.16 4.45 -10.70
CA ARG A 80 -7.12 3.99 -11.68
C ARG A 80 -6.40 3.19 -12.76
N LEU A 81 -7.00 2.06 -13.12
CA LEU A 81 -6.61 1.26 -14.27
C LEU A 81 -7.71 1.37 -15.32
N ARG A 82 -7.32 1.84 -16.51
CA ARG A 82 -8.13 1.82 -17.71
C ARG A 82 -7.65 0.69 -18.62
N CYS A 83 -8.56 -0.17 -19.06
CA CYS A 83 -8.30 -1.25 -20.02
C CYS A 83 -9.18 -1.05 -21.26
N MET A 84 -8.56 -1.07 -22.44
CA MET A 84 -9.22 -0.80 -23.72
C MET A 84 -8.90 -1.90 -24.74
N ASN A 85 -9.92 -2.37 -25.44
CA ASN A 85 -9.75 -3.11 -26.69
C ASN A 85 -10.56 -2.45 -27.81
N ASP A 86 -10.56 -3.05 -29.00
CA ASP A 86 -11.25 -2.49 -30.17
C ASP A 86 -12.80 -2.45 -30.04
N VAL A 87 -13.36 -3.03 -28.97
CA VAL A 87 -14.80 -3.13 -28.73
C VAL A 87 -15.27 -2.18 -27.64
N ASN A 88 -14.55 -2.12 -26.52
CA ASN A 88 -14.92 -1.31 -25.36
C ASN A 88 -13.73 -0.86 -24.52
N GLU A 89 -14.04 0.06 -23.60
CA GLU A 89 -13.17 0.53 -22.54
C GLU A 89 -13.83 0.23 -21.18
N ILE A 90 -13.05 -0.32 -20.26
CA ILE A 90 -13.46 -0.57 -18.87
C ILE A 90 -12.45 0.06 -17.91
N THR A 91 -12.94 0.47 -16.75
CA THR A 91 -12.11 1.16 -15.74
C THR A 91 -12.39 0.62 -14.35
N THR A 92 -11.34 0.47 -13.53
CA THR A 92 -11.42 0.16 -12.10
C THR A 92 -10.51 1.11 -11.34
N GLU A 93 -10.86 1.43 -10.10
CA GLU A 93 -10.12 2.41 -9.29
C GLU A 93 -10.13 2.06 -7.81
N THR A 94 -9.13 2.55 -7.08
CA THR A 94 -8.98 2.37 -5.64
C THR A 94 -8.39 3.61 -5.00
N ALA A 95 -8.88 3.96 -3.82
CA ALA A 95 -8.20 4.91 -2.95
C ALA A 95 -7.06 4.18 -2.23
N PHE A 96 -5.83 4.41 -2.67
CA PHE A 96 -4.66 3.84 -2.02
C PHE A 96 -4.23 4.71 -0.84
N ILE A 97 -4.14 4.10 0.34
CA ILE A 97 -3.81 4.79 1.59
C ILE A 97 -2.61 4.10 2.24
N VAL A 98 -1.49 4.81 2.27
CA VAL A 98 -0.30 4.36 2.99
C VAL A 98 -0.50 4.58 4.49
N ARG A 99 -0.23 3.53 5.27
CA ARG A 99 -0.32 3.53 6.72
C ARG A 99 1.07 3.39 7.33
N PRO A 100 1.33 4.05 8.47
CA PRO A 100 2.61 3.89 9.16
C PRO A 100 2.88 2.41 9.46
N GLU A 101 4.14 2.03 9.36
CA GLU A 101 4.59 0.67 9.67
C GLU A 101 4.15 0.27 11.08
N ARG A 102 3.46 -0.88 11.20
CA ARG A 102 3.05 -1.40 12.51
C ARG A 102 4.26 -1.96 13.24
N ARG A 103 4.58 -1.38 14.39
CA ARG A 103 5.72 -1.79 15.21
C ARG A 103 5.24 -2.25 16.57
N LYS A 104 5.56 -3.50 16.93
CA LYS A 104 5.25 -4.04 18.26
C LYS A 104 5.88 -3.14 19.34
N PRO A 105 5.18 -2.90 20.48
CA PRO A 105 5.76 -2.18 21.60
C PRO A 105 7.11 -2.79 22.01
N LYS A 106 8.14 -1.96 22.06
CA LYS A 106 9.48 -2.34 22.49
C LYS A 106 10.00 -1.35 23.51
N VAL A 107 10.34 -1.84 24.70
CA VAL A 107 11.05 -1.06 25.71
C VAL A 107 12.49 -0.87 25.23
N THR A 108 12.84 0.37 24.91
CA THR A 108 14.18 0.75 24.45
C THR A 108 15.05 1.25 25.58
N LYS A 109 14.44 1.87 26.60
CA LYS A 109 15.11 2.23 27.86
C LYS A 109 14.28 1.68 29.01
N LYS A 110 14.85 0.75 29.78
CA LYS A 110 14.22 0.22 30.99
C LYS A 110 14.38 1.24 32.13
N PRO A 111 13.44 1.28 33.09
CA PRO A 111 13.63 1.98 34.35
C PRO A 111 14.93 1.50 35.01
N GLN A 112 15.65 2.44 35.62
CA GLN A 112 16.86 2.13 36.39
C GLN A 112 16.53 2.17 37.88
N GLU A 113 17.27 1.38 38.65
CA GLU A 113 17.22 1.48 40.12
C GLU A 113 17.63 2.88 40.55
N LEU A 114 16.87 3.46 41.48
CA LEU A 114 17.06 4.81 41.95
C LEU A 114 17.23 4.77 43.48
N LYS A 115 18.36 5.29 43.97
CA LYS A 115 18.55 5.57 45.40
C LYS A 115 18.16 7.01 45.65
N VAL A 116 17.17 7.23 46.50
CA VAL A 116 16.61 8.55 46.80
C VAL A 116 16.61 8.73 48.31
N LEU A 117 16.89 9.96 48.76
CA LEU A 117 16.80 10.30 50.18
C LEU A 117 15.34 10.27 50.64
N GLU A 118 15.13 9.97 51.91
CA GLU A 118 13.80 9.98 52.51
C GLU A 118 13.13 11.36 52.31
N HIS A 119 11.83 11.35 52.02
CA HIS A 119 11.01 12.53 51.69
C HIS A 119 11.35 13.24 50.37
N GLN A 120 12.23 12.70 49.53
CA GLN A 120 12.46 13.21 48.17
C GLN A 120 11.70 12.36 47.13
N PRO A 121 11.18 12.96 46.05
CA PRO A 121 10.49 12.23 45.00
C PRO A 121 11.46 11.38 44.15
N GLY A 122 11.12 10.12 43.91
CA GLY A 122 11.80 9.25 42.96
C GLY A 122 11.09 9.21 41.61
N ILE A 123 11.81 9.41 40.51
CA ILE A 123 11.23 9.41 39.15
C ILE A 123 11.75 8.19 38.39
N PHE A 124 10.86 7.24 38.10
CA PHE A 124 11.14 6.15 37.18
C PHE A 124 10.82 6.58 35.74
N GLN A 125 11.72 6.29 34.82
CA GLN A 125 11.55 6.60 33.40
C GLN A 125 11.79 5.36 32.54
N ALA A 126 10.85 5.08 31.66
CA ALA A 126 10.96 4.06 30.62
C ALA A 126 10.73 4.71 29.26
N LYS A 127 11.47 4.26 28.24
CA LYS A 127 11.22 4.65 26.84
C LYS A 127 10.65 3.46 26.10
N ILE A 128 9.45 3.63 25.55
CA ILE A 128 8.73 2.59 24.81
C ILE A 128 8.46 3.14 23.41
N ILE A 129 8.82 2.38 22.39
CA ILE A 129 8.49 2.67 20.99
C ILE A 129 7.44 1.67 20.50
N GLY A 130 6.58 2.06 19.57
CA GLY A 130 5.60 1.18 18.95
C GLY A 130 4.56 1.97 18.15
N PHE A 131 3.92 1.29 17.19
CA PHE A 131 2.78 1.83 16.45
C PHE A 131 1.70 0.74 16.27
N PRO A 132 0.43 0.99 16.65
CA PRO A 132 -0.10 2.22 17.25
C PRO A 132 0.55 2.58 18.59
N LYS A 133 0.38 3.83 19.05
CA LYS A 133 0.96 4.33 20.30
C LYS A 133 0.69 3.33 21.44
N PRO A 134 1.72 2.76 22.09
CA PRO A 134 1.51 1.75 23.12
C PRO A 134 0.77 2.31 24.34
N GLU A 135 -0.15 1.52 24.89
CA GLU A 135 -0.68 1.75 26.24
C GLU A 135 0.37 1.33 27.26
N VAL A 136 0.63 2.18 28.26
CA VAL A 136 1.68 1.96 29.27
C VAL A 136 1.04 1.90 30.65
N LYS A 137 1.36 0.84 31.39
CA LYS A 137 1.00 0.66 32.81
C LYS A 137 2.30 0.49 33.61
N TRP A 138 2.34 1.14 34.76
CA TRP A 138 3.46 1.13 35.70
C TRP A 138 3.18 0.16 36.84
#